data_AF-U6DRH7-F1
#
_entry.id   AF-U6DRH7-F1
#
_cell.length_a   1.000
_cell.length_b   1.000
_cell.length_c   1.000
_cell.angle_alpha   90.00
_cell.angle_beta   90.00
_cell.angle_gamma   90.00
#
_symmetry.space_group_name_H-M   'P 1'
#
loop_
_entity.id
_entity.type
_entity.pdbx_description
1 polymer ?
#
loop_
_entity_poly.entity_id
_entity_poly.type
_entity_poly.pdbx_seq_one_letter_code
_entity_poly.pdbx_strand_id
1 'polypeptide(L)'
;HPIEHVVSNMLPVMVGPLIMGSHLSSITTWFSLALITTTISHCGYHLPFLPSPEFHDYHHLKFNQCYGVLGVLDHLHGTDTVFKQTKAYERHILLLGFTPLSESIPDALKKME
;
A
#
# COMPACT_ATOMS: atom_id res chain seq x y z
N HIS A 1 -0.03 -0.24 21.43
CA HIS A 1 0.17 0.51 22.69
C HIS A 1 0.01 2.03 22.45
N PRO A 2 -0.49 2.88 23.37
CA PRO A 2 -0.72 4.31 23.08
C PRO A 2 0.53 5.07 22.61
N ILE A 3 1.68 4.83 23.25
CA ILE A 3 2.96 5.47 22.84
C ILE A 3 3.37 5.04 21.43
N GLU A 4 3.23 3.75 21.13
CA GLU A 4 3.54 3.19 19.81
C GLU A 4 2.63 3.77 18.73
N HIS A 5 1.34 3.97 19.03
CA HIS A 5 0.41 4.62 18.10
C HIS A 5 0.83 6.05 17.78
N VAL A 6 1.20 6.83 18.82
CA VAL A 6 1.67 8.21 18.63
C VAL A 6 2.95 8.24 17.81
N VAL A 7 3.94 7.43 18.17
CA VAL A 7 5.28 7.47 17.56
C VAL A 7 5.31 6.86 16.16
N SER A 8 4.67 5.71 15.97
CA SER A 8 4.76 4.95 14.70
C SER A 8 3.73 5.38 13.67
N ASN A 9 2.55 5.87 14.08
CA ASN A 9 1.45 6.17 13.15
C ASN A 9 1.19 7.68 13.02
N MET A 10 1.08 8.40 14.14
CA MET A 10 0.72 9.83 14.10
C MET A 10 1.91 10.71 13.70
N LEU A 11 3.05 10.54 14.37
CA LEU A 11 4.23 11.38 14.20
C LEU A 11 4.73 11.44 12.75
N PRO A 12 4.86 10.31 12.01
CA PRO A 12 5.35 10.34 10.64
C PRO A 12 4.47 11.14 9.68
N VAL A 13 3.14 11.13 9.89
CA VAL A 13 2.20 11.88 9.07
C VAL A 13 2.16 13.36 9.47
N MET A 14 2.36 13.68 10.75
CA MET A 14 2.32 15.05 11.29
C MET A 14 3.61 15.84 11.07
N VAL A 15 4.77 15.19 11.07
CA VAL A 15 6.07 15.89 11.11
C VAL A 15 6.29 16.80 9.91
N GLY A 16 5.87 16.38 8.71
CA GLY A 16 6.01 17.17 7.49
C GLY A 16 5.29 18.53 7.57
N PRO A 17 3.95 18.56 7.74
CA PRO A 17 3.22 19.82 7.84
C PRO A 17 3.66 20.72 9.01
N LEU A 18 4.07 20.12 10.13
CA LEU A 18 4.57 20.86 11.31
C LEU A 18 5.89 21.57 11.02
N ILE A 19 6.87 20.86 10.44
CA ILE A 19 8.16 21.46 10.05
C ILE A 19 7.95 22.57 9.03
N MET A 20 7.03 22.37 8.08
CA MET A 20 6.75 23.32 7.01
C MET A 20 5.89 24.52 7.46
N GLY A 21 5.36 24.52 8.70
CA GLY A 21 4.46 25.58 9.18
C GLY A 21 3.21 25.73 8.30
N SER A 22 2.66 24.61 7.83
CA SER A 22 1.63 24.60 6.77
C SER A 22 0.31 25.26 7.20
N HIS A 23 -0.39 25.87 6.23
CA HIS A 23 -1.75 26.38 6.45
C HIS A 23 -2.75 25.25 6.75
N LEU A 24 -3.81 25.54 7.48
CA LEU A 24 -4.83 24.56 7.88
C LEU A 24 -5.43 23.81 6.69
N SER A 25 -5.70 24.49 5.58
CA SER A 25 -6.21 23.84 4.37
C SER A 25 -5.25 22.78 3.82
N SER A 26 -3.95 23.07 3.77
CA SER A 26 -2.92 22.14 3.32
C SER A 26 -2.80 20.95 4.27
N ILE A 27 -2.86 21.17 5.59
CA ILE A 27 -2.85 20.11 6.61
C ILE A 27 -4.06 19.20 6.42
N THR A 28 -5.26 19.77 6.28
CA THR A 28 -6.50 19.01 6.10
C THR A 28 -6.42 18.15 4.84
N THR A 29 -6.02 18.72 3.70
CA THR A 29 -5.85 17.95 2.45
C THR A 29 -4.81 16.84 2.62
N TRP A 30 -3.68 17.13 3.26
CA TRP A 30 -2.64 16.13 3.53
C TRP A 30 -3.15 14.95 4.37
N PHE A 31 -3.84 15.23 5.48
CA PHE A 31 -4.40 14.17 6.31
C PHE A 31 -5.53 13.41 5.63
N SER A 32 -6.39 14.08 4.85
CA SER A 32 -7.41 13.40 4.06
C SER A 32 -6.78 12.41 3.08
N LEU A 33 -5.74 12.82 2.35
CA LEU A 33 -5.03 11.93 1.44
C LEU A 33 -4.38 10.76 2.17
N ALA A 34 -3.65 11.02 3.27
CA ALA A 34 -3.00 9.98 4.06
C ALA A 34 -3.99 8.93 4.59
N LEU A 35 -5.15 9.37 5.10
CA LEU A 35 -6.18 8.49 5.62
C LEU A 35 -6.88 7.71 4.50
N ILE A 36 -7.16 8.34 3.36
CA ILE A 36 -7.75 7.66 2.20
C ILE A 36 -6.81 6.58 1.68
N THR A 37 -5.52 6.90 1.48
CA THR A 37 -4.53 5.93 1.01
C THR A 37 -4.36 4.77 1.99
N THR A 38 -4.25 5.06 3.29
CA THR A 38 -4.20 4.01 4.34
C THR A 38 -5.44 3.12 4.27
N THR A 39 -6.63 3.70 4.12
CA THR A 39 -7.87 2.93 4.02
C THR A 39 -7.88 2.04 2.78
N ILE A 40 -7.46 2.54 1.63
CA ILE A 40 -7.37 1.77 0.38
C ILE A 40 -6.42 0.59 0.53
N SER A 41 -5.24 0.80 1.13
CA SER A 41 -4.22 -0.24 1.27
C SER A 41 -4.51 -1.27 2.37
N HIS A 42 -5.51 -1.06 3.22
CA HIS A 42 -5.77 -1.91 4.39
C HIS A 42 -7.23 -2.37 4.55
N CYS A 43 -8.16 -1.92 3.71
CA CYS A 43 -9.56 -2.34 3.80
C CYS A 43 -9.78 -3.80 3.33
N GLY A 44 -8.76 -4.43 2.74
CA GLY A 44 -8.83 -5.81 2.24
C GLY A 44 -9.52 -5.94 0.87
N TYR A 45 -9.82 -4.82 0.21
CA TYR A 45 -10.47 -4.81 -1.10
C TYR A 45 -9.57 -4.15 -2.15
N HIS A 46 -9.46 -4.81 -3.30
CA HIS A 46 -8.93 -4.18 -4.50
C HIS A 46 -10.07 -3.49 -5.25
N LEU A 47 -10.28 -2.20 -4.95
CA LEU A 47 -11.42 -1.43 -5.47
C LEU A 47 -11.15 -0.84 -6.86
N PRO A 48 -12.19 -0.71 -7.72
CA PRO A 48 -12.04 -0.09 -9.02
C PRO A 48 -11.61 1.38 -8.92
N PHE A 49 -10.75 1.83 -9.83
CA PHE A 49 -10.24 3.19 -9.98
C PHE A 49 -9.38 3.70 -8.81
N LEU A 50 -9.00 2.82 -7.88
CA LEU A 50 -8.13 3.13 -6.75
C LEU A 50 -6.80 2.38 -6.85
N PRO A 51 -5.72 2.90 -6.24
CA PRO A 51 -4.42 2.22 -6.23
C PRO A 51 -4.50 0.80 -5.70
N SER A 52 -3.68 -0.08 -6.25
CA SER A 52 -3.62 -1.48 -5.85
C SER A 52 -3.04 -1.66 -4.43
N PRO A 53 -3.67 -2.48 -3.57
CA PRO A 53 -3.15 -2.80 -2.23
C PRO A 53 -2.03 -3.87 -2.24
N GLU A 54 -1.85 -4.60 -3.36
CA GLU A 54 -1.03 -5.82 -3.41
C GLU A 54 0.43 -5.65 -2.95
N PHE A 55 1.06 -4.51 -3.25
CA PHE A 55 2.43 -4.22 -2.81
C PHE A 55 2.52 -4.12 -1.28
N HIS A 56 1.53 -3.48 -0.67
CA HIS A 56 1.45 -3.30 0.77
C HIS A 56 0.99 -4.58 1.48
N ASP A 57 0.07 -5.34 0.89
CA ASP A 57 -0.33 -6.65 1.39
C ASP A 57 0.85 -7.63 1.38
N TYR A 58 1.68 -7.57 0.33
CA TYR A 58 2.90 -8.37 0.26
C TYR A 58 3.92 -7.96 1.33
N HIS A 59 4.03 -6.67 1.63
CA HIS A 59 4.82 -6.18 2.76
C HIS A 59 4.33 -6.79 4.07
N HIS A 60 3.02 -6.82 4.36
CA HIS A 60 2.50 -7.48 5.56
C HIS A 60 2.75 -9.00 5.58
N LEU A 61 2.71 -9.64 4.41
CA LEU A 61 2.96 -11.06 4.28
C LEU A 61 4.42 -11.44 4.58
N LYS A 62 5.39 -10.62 4.17
CA LYS A 62 6.83 -10.93 4.27
C LYS A 62 7.59 -10.15 5.31
N PHE A 63 7.10 -8.97 5.68
CA PHE A 63 7.67 -8.00 6.61
C PHE A 63 9.02 -7.37 6.20
N ASN A 64 9.90 -8.13 5.52
CA ASN A 64 11.26 -7.71 5.18
C ASN A 64 11.44 -7.28 3.71
N GLN A 65 10.37 -6.87 3.05
CA GLN A 65 10.32 -6.48 1.63
C GLN A 65 9.27 -5.40 1.43
N CYS A 66 9.33 -4.70 0.28
CA CYS A 66 8.30 -3.73 -0.13
C CYS A 66 8.00 -2.65 0.93
N TYR A 67 9.03 -1.93 1.40
CA TYR A 67 8.94 -1.01 2.53
C TYR A 67 8.28 0.34 2.19
N GLY A 68 8.47 0.82 0.96
CA GLY A 68 8.06 2.16 0.54
C GLY A 68 6.64 2.20 0.00
N VAL A 69 5.90 3.25 0.34
CA VAL A 69 4.53 3.48 -0.18
C VAL A 69 4.52 3.67 -1.70
N LEU A 70 5.56 4.31 -2.26
CA LEU A 70 5.67 4.59 -3.69
C LEU A 70 6.50 3.54 -4.47
N GLY A 71 7.17 2.60 -3.78
CA GLY A 71 8.06 1.61 -4.39
C GLY A 71 9.33 2.13 -5.07
N VAL A 72 9.53 3.46 -5.23
CA VAL A 72 10.71 4.04 -5.89
C VAL A 72 12.01 3.63 -5.20
N LEU A 73 12.06 3.76 -3.88
CA LEU A 73 13.23 3.35 -3.12
C LEU A 73 13.37 1.83 -3.07
N ASP A 74 12.27 1.08 -3.08
CA ASP A 74 12.34 -0.38 -3.14
C ASP A 74 12.94 -0.89 -4.45
N HIS A 75 12.59 -0.24 -5.55
CA HIS A 75 13.20 -0.55 -6.84
C HIS A 75 14.69 -0.24 -6.85
N LEU A 76 15.09 0.92 -6.30
CA LEU A 76 16.49 1.33 -6.22
C LEU A 76 17.33 0.38 -5.34
N HIS A 77 16.77 -0.07 -4.22
CA HIS A 77 17.47 -0.92 -3.25
C HIS A 77 17.21 -2.43 -3.47
N GLY A 78 16.39 -2.80 -4.45
CA GLY A 78 16.08 -4.18 -4.82
C GLY A 78 15.14 -4.92 -3.85
N THR A 79 14.46 -4.21 -2.96
CA THR A 79 13.55 -4.81 -1.95
C THR A 79 12.17 -5.18 -2.51
N ASP A 80 11.92 -4.91 -3.80
CA ASP A 80 10.73 -5.35 -4.55
C ASP A 80 11.00 -6.52 -5.53
N THR A 81 12.23 -7.02 -5.59
CA THR A 81 12.64 -8.00 -6.62
C THR A 81 11.90 -9.33 -6.53
N VAL A 82 11.70 -9.86 -5.32
CA VAL A 82 10.94 -11.10 -5.12
C VAL A 82 9.46 -10.85 -5.32
N PHE A 83 8.92 -9.70 -4.89
CA PHE A 83 7.52 -9.32 -5.16
C PHE A 83 7.20 -9.37 -6.65
N LYS A 84 8.08 -8.82 -7.51
CA LYS A 84 7.94 -8.83 -8.97
C LYS A 84 7.85 -10.23 -9.61
N GLN A 85 8.27 -11.27 -8.89
CA GLN A 85 8.19 -12.66 -9.35
C GLN A 85 6.92 -13.37 -8.86
N THR A 86 6.04 -12.67 -8.14
CA THR A 86 4.84 -13.25 -7.55
C THR A 86 3.60 -12.90 -8.34
N LYS A 87 2.55 -13.70 -8.12
CA LYS A 87 1.23 -13.43 -8.67
C LYS A 87 0.57 -12.16 -8.11
N ALA A 88 0.94 -11.75 -6.90
CA ALA A 88 0.50 -10.48 -6.33
C ALA A 88 0.99 -9.29 -7.17
N TYR A 89 2.19 -9.38 -7.76
CA TYR A 89 2.66 -8.38 -8.71
C TYR A 89 1.89 -8.38 -10.03
N GLU A 90 1.49 -9.54 -10.55
CA GLU A 90 0.60 -9.61 -11.72
C GLU A 90 -0.75 -8.92 -11.45
N ARG A 91 -1.23 -9.00 -10.20
CA ARG A 91 -2.44 -8.31 -9.72
C ARG A 91 -2.18 -6.86 -9.29
N HIS A 92 -0.94 -6.39 -9.28
CA HIS A 92 -0.59 -5.03 -8.86
C HIS A 92 -0.81 -4.01 -9.99
N ILE A 93 -2.07 -3.88 -10.40
CA ILE A 93 -2.52 -2.99 -11.48
C ILE A 93 -3.73 -2.18 -11.02
N LEU A 94 -4.02 -1.08 -11.72
CA LEU A 94 -5.25 -0.33 -11.47
C LEU A 94 -6.46 -1.14 -11.97
N LEU A 95 -7.33 -1.57 -11.07
CA LEU A 95 -8.57 -2.24 -11.44
C LEU A 95 -9.53 -1.23 -12.11
N LEU A 96 -9.87 -1.45 -13.38
CA LEU A 96 -10.80 -0.59 -14.13
C LEU A 96 -12.21 -1.18 -14.26
N GLY A 97 -12.36 -2.49 -14.02
CA GLY A 97 -13.63 -3.20 -14.09
C GLY A 97 -14.19 -3.57 -12.72
N PHE A 98 -15.32 -4.27 -12.71
CA PHE A 98 -15.95 -4.76 -11.47
C PHE A 98 -15.61 -6.21 -11.13
N THR A 99 -14.93 -6.93 -12.04
CA THR A 99 -14.47 -8.29 -11.80
C THR A 99 -13.23 -8.26 -10.90
N PRO A 100 -13.23 -8.96 -9.75
CA PRO A 100 -12.07 -9.04 -8.87
C PRO A 100 -10.83 -9.58 -9.59
N LEU A 101 -9.64 -9.10 -9.21
CA LEU A 101 -8.38 -9.56 -9.83
C LEU A 101 -8.02 -11.01 -9.49
N SER A 102 -8.57 -11.56 -8.41
CA SER A 102 -8.47 -12.99 -8.10
C SER A 102 -9.22 -13.86 -9.12
N GLU A 103 -10.25 -13.32 -9.77
CA GLU A 103 -11.02 -14.03 -10.81
C GLU A 103 -10.43 -13.80 -12.20
N SER A 104 -10.03 -12.56 -12.51
CA SER A 104 -9.44 -12.25 -13.82
C SER A 104 -8.00 -12.76 -13.97
N ILE A 105 -7.27 -12.87 -12.87
CA ILE A 105 -5.91 -13.45 -12.80
C ILE A 105 -5.94 -14.57 -11.76
N PRO A 106 -6.53 -15.74 -12.08
CA PRO A 106 -6.78 -16.82 -11.13
C PRO A 106 -5.50 -17.56 -10.76
N ASP A 107 -5.43 -18.05 -9.51
CA ASP A 107 -4.32 -18.88 -9.04
C ASP A 107 -4.11 -20.10 -9.94
N ALA A 108 -2.86 -20.52 -10.09
CA ALA A 108 -2.58 -21.76 -10.80
C ALA A 108 -3.31 -22.91 -10.09
N LEU A 109 -3.97 -23.77 -10.85
CA LEU A 109 -4.62 -24.95 -10.31
C LEU A 109 -3.59 -25.74 -9.51
N LYS A 110 -3.80 -25.89 -8.19
CA LYS A 110 -3.06 -26.87 -7.40
C LYS A 110 -3.29 -28.22 -8.07
N LYS A 111 -2.24 -28.86 -8.60
CA LYS A 111 -2.31 -30.28 -8.91
C LYS A 111 -2.75 -30.97 -7.61
N MET A 112 -3.94 -31.54 -7.62
CA MET A 112 -4.35 -32.47 -6.59
C MET A 112 -3.44 -33.69 -6.77
N GLU A 113 -2.47 -33.85 -5.86
CA GLU A 113 -1.83 -35.15 -5.62
C GLU A 113 -2.81 -36.07 -4.87
#